data_AF-A0A382XSZ2-F1
#
_entry.id   AF-A0A382XSZ2-F1
#
_cell.length_a   1.000
_cell.length_b   1.000
_cell.length_c   1.000
_cell.angle_alpha   90.00
_cell.angle_beta   90.00
_cell.angle_gamma   90.00
#
_symmetry.space_group_name_H-M   'P 1'
#
loop_
_entity.id
_entity.type
_entity.pdbx_description
1 polymer ?
#
loop_
_entity_poly.entity_id
_entity_poly.type
_entity_poly.pdbx_seq_one_letter_code
_entity_poly.pdbx_strand_id
1 'polypeptide(L)'
;MNKPKNTFCNQIQRREFLRDMGGGFASLGLTGMLAQDGFFSSKAMAKELPNFVNPLAPKNPPLPGKAKSVIFLFMYGGPSHMDTFDYKPKLYPLDGKTIDVKTFGRGGKRNKSRV
;
A
#
# COMPACT_ATOMS: atom_id res chain seq x y z
N MET A 1 -68.02 5.60 -24.69
CA MET A 1 -67.48 4.24 -24.51
C MET A 1 -65.96 4.32 -24.35
N ASN A 2 -65.46 4.48 -23.12
CA ASN A 2 -64.03 4.66 -22.87
C ASN A 2 -63.33 3.30 -22.82
N LYS A 3 -62.41 3.06 -23.75
CA LYS A 3 -61.54 1.85 -23.76
C LYS A 3 -60.69 1.80 -22.48
N PRO A 4 -60.53 0.63 -21.86
CA PRO A 4 -59.63 0.48 -20.71
C PRO A 4 -58.18 0.73 -21.16
N LYS A 5 -57.50 1.67 -20.49
CA LYS A 5 -56.06 1.89 -20.66
C LYS A 5 -55.36 0.85 -19.80
N ASN A 6 -54.59 -0.05 -20.42
CA ASN A 6 -53.73 -1.00 -19.72
C ASN A 6 -52.59 -0.24 -19.01
N THR A 7 -52.88 0.29 -17.83
CA THR A 7 -51.90 0.89 -16.92
C THR A 7 -51.23 -0.23 -16.13
N PHE A 8 -50.20 -0.87 -16.71
CA PHE A 8 -49.45 -1.89 -15.98
C PHE A 8 -48.56 -1.30 -14.87
N CYS A 9 -48.27 0.00 -14.90
CA CYS A 9 -47.71 0.75 -13.78
C CYS A 9 -48.06 2.22 -14.02
N ASN A 10 -48.79 2.85 -13.10
CA ASN A 10 -49.01 4.29 -13.15
C ASN A 10 -47.66 5.01 -12.98
N GLN A 11 -47.25 5.72 -14.05
CA GLN A 11 -46.36 6.90 -14.05
C GLN A 11 -44.93 6.75 -14.60
N ILE A 12 -44.71 6.07 -15.73
CA ILE A 12 -43.58 6.44 -16.59
C ILE A 12 -44.02 6.41 -18.05
N GLN A 13 -44.11 7.59 -18.69
CA GLN A 13 -44.38 7.67 -20.13
C GLN A 13 -43.14 7.19 -20.90
N ARG A 14 -43.32 6.48 -22.03
CA ARG A 14 -42.18 6.01 -22.87
C ARG A 14 -41.15 7.11 -23.18
N ARG A 15 -41.60 8.36 -23.35
CA ARG A 15 -40.71 9.51 -23.56
C ARG A 15 -39.92 9.91 -22.31
N GLU A 16 -40.51 9.80 -21.13
CA GLU A 16 -39.83 10.03 -19.85
C GLU A 16 -38.78 8.95 -19.62
N PHE A 17 -39.13 7.68 -19.84
CA PHE A 17 -38.17 6.58 -19.75
C PHE A 17 -36.96 6.77 -20.67
N LEU A 18 -37.20 7.14 -21.94
CA LEU A 18 -36.11 7.40 -22.89
C LEU A 18 -35.29 8.64 -22.52
N ARG A 19 -35.92 9.66 -21.93
CA ARG A 19 -35.22 10.87 -21.45
C ARG A 19 -34.37 10.57 -20.22
N ASP A 20 -34.87 9.80 -19.27
CA ASP A 20 -34.17 9.47 -18.03
C ASP A 20 -33.02 8.50 -18.27
N MET A 21 -33.24 7.47 -19.11
CA MET A 21 -32.18 6.53 -19.50
C MET A 21 -31.10 7.21 -20.36
N GLY A 22 -31.49 8.04 -21.34
CA GLY A 22 -30.55 8.75 -22.20
C GLY A 22 -29.74 9.82 -21.45
N GLY A 23 -30.41 10.66 -20.66
CA GLY A 23 -29.78 11.71 -19.87
C GLY A 23 -28.94 11.16 -18.71
N GLY A 24 -29.45 10.13 -18.03
CA GLY A 24 -28.74 9.48 -16.93
C GLY A 24 -27.47 8.75 -17.40
N PHE A 25 -27.53 8.02 -18.51
CA PHE A 25 -26.36 7.28 -19.00
C PHE A 25 -25.28 8.21 -19.56
N ALA A 26 -25.65 9.29 -20.25
CA ALA A 26 -24.69 10.30 -20.71
C ALA A 26 -23.96 10.98 -19.54
N SER A 27 -24.63 11.18 -18.41
CA SER A 27 -24.02 11.77 -17.21
C SER A 27 -22.84 10.92 -16.67
N LEU A 28 -22.89 9.58 -16.80
CA LEU A 28 -21.79 8.70 -16.40
C LEU A 28 -20.52 8.97 -17.21
N GLY A 29 -20.65 9.13 -18.53
CA GLY A 29 -19.52 9.49 -19.40
C GLY A 29 -18.92 10.84 -19.03
N LEU A 30 -19.77 11.85 -18.82
CA LEU A 30 -19.34 13.20 -18.42
C LEU A 30 -18.63 13.21 -17.06
N THR A 31 -19.14 12.47 -16.06
CA THR A 31 -18.47 12.36 -14.76
C THR A 31 -17.10 11.71 -14.86
N GLY A 32 -16.94 10.72 -15.76
CA GLY A 32 -15.64 10.11 -16.05
C GLY A 32 -14.65 11.09 -16.66
N MET A 33 -15.09 11.92 -17.62
CA MET A 33 -14.24 12.95 -18.23
C MET A 33 -13.87 14.05 -17.23
N LEU A 34 -14.82 14.55 -16.43
CA LEU A 34 -14.56 15.54 -15.37
C LEU A 34 -13.61 15.00 -14.30
N ALA A 35 -13.68 13.71 -13.98
CA ALA A 35 -12.73 13.07 -13.07
C ALA A 35 -11.31 12.99 -13.67
N GLN A 36 -11.19 12.72 -14.97
CA GLN A 36 -9.90 12.73 -15.68
C GLN A 36 -9.32 14.15 -15.78
N ASP A 37 -10.16 15.15 -16.03
CA ASP A 37 -9.77 16.57 -16.07
C ASP A 37 -9.48 17.16 -14.69
N GLY A 38 -9.59 16.35 -13.61
CA GLY A 38 -9.27 16.77 -12.25
C GLY A 38 -10.30 17.72 -11.62
N PHE A 39 -11.49 17.86 -12.21
CA PHE A 39 -12.55 18.75 -11.75
C PHE A 39 -13.02 18.46 -10.31
N PHE A 40 -12.99 17.19 -9.88
CA PHE A 40 -13.34 16.83 -8.49
C PHE A 40 -12.16 16.97 -7.50
N SER A 41 -10.95 17.20 -8.01
CA SER A 41 -9.74 17.39 -7.20
C SER A 41 -9.51 18.86 -6.86
N SER A 42 -10.11 19.78 -7.61
CA SER A 42 -10.16 21.19 -7.25
C SER A 42 -11.13 21.39 -6.07
N LYS A 43 -10.61 21.20 -4.85
CA LYS A 43 -11.24 21.80 -3.67
C LYS A 43 -11.44 23.28 -3.99
N ALA A 44 -12.70 23.73 -4.00
CA ALA A 44 -13.04 25.13 -4.08
C ALA A 44 -12.14 25.89 -3.08
N MET A 45 -11.29 26.77 -3.60
CA MET A 45 -10.32 27.54 -2.83
C MET A 45 -11.07 28.54 -1.94
N ALA A 46 -11.63 28.07 -0.83
CA ALA A 46 -11.96 28.92 0.29
C ALA A 46 -10.64 29.26 1.00
N LYS A 47 -10.27 30.54 0.94
CA LYS A 47 -9.05 31.13 1.47
C LYS A 47 -9.04 31.09 3.01
N GLU A 48 -8.32 30.16 3.64
CA GLU A 48 -8.05 30.20 5.09
C GLU A 48 -6.65 29.68 5.48
N LEU A 49 -5.92 30.55 6.22
CA LEU A 49 -4.63 30.46 6.95
C LEU A 49 -3.40 29.73 6.35
N PRO A 50 -2.16 30.25 6.56
CA PRO A 50 -0.95 29.52 6.19
C PRO A 50 -0.86 28.24 7.03
N ASN A 51 -1.03 27.10 6.36
CA ASN A 51 -0.96 25.79 6.96
C ASN A 51 0.34 25.61 7.75
N PHE A 52 0.25 25.44 9.06
CA PHE A 52 1.34 24.89 9.86
C PHE A 52 1.61 23.46 9.38
N VAL A 53 2.65 23.28 8.55
CA VAL A 53 3.06 21.97 8.06
C VAL A 53 3.95 21.34 9.13
N ASN A 54 3.40 20.36 9.85
CA ASN A 54 4.19 19.56 10.79
C ASN A 54 5.34 18.87 10.02
N PRO A 55 6.62 19.18 10.30
CA PRO A 55 7.76 18.64 9.56
C PRO A 55 7.97 17.14 9.78
N LEU A 56 7.31 16.57 10.79
CA LEU A 56 7.28 15.13 11.08
C LEU A 56 5.98 14.47 10.58
N ALA A 57 5.16 15.18 9.80
CA ALA A 57 3.97 14.58 9.22
C ALA A 57 4.36 13.41 8.30
N PRO A 58 3.62 12.28 8.37
CA PRO A 58 3.83 11.15 7.47
C PRO A 58 3.77 11.62 6.02
N LYS A 59 4.86 11.42 5.26
CA LYS A 59 4.86 11.70 3.83
C LYS A 59 4.12 10.60 3.10
N ASN A 60 3.29 10.99 2.14
CA ASN A 60 2.70 10.03 1.23
C ASN A 60 3.82 9.32 0.46
N PRO A 61 3.75 7.98 0.35
CA PRO A 61 4.73 7.25 -0.44
C PRO A 61 4.66 7.73 -1.90
N PRO A 62 5.80 7.82 -2.61
CA PRO A 62 5.84 8.24 -4.02
C PRO A 62 5.00 7.35 -4.96
N LEU A 63 4.69 6.11 -4.53
CA LEU A 63 3.92 5.13 -5.31
C LEU A 63 2.86 4.46 -4.41
N PRO A 64 1.63 4.22 -4.91
CA PRO A 64 0.59 3.46 -4.19
C PRO A 64 0.95 1.96 -4.19
N GLY A 65 1.92 1.56 -3.38
CA GLY A 65 2.42 0.19 -3.34
C GLY A 65 1.62 -0.68 -2.38
N LYS A 66 0.67 -1.48 -2.88
CA LYS A 66 0.23 -2.69 -2.15
C LYS A 66 1.15 -3.84 -2.54
N ALA A 67 2.03 -4.26 -1.64
CA ALA A 67 2.86 -5.43 -1.87
C ALA A 67 1.97 -6.68 -1.99
N LYS A 68 1.98 -7.34 -3.15
CA LYS A 68 1.18 -8.55 -3.41
C LYS A 68 1.83 -9.81 -2.85
N SER A 69 3.16 -9.84 -2.84
CA SER A 69 3.98 -10.95 -2.32
C SER A 69 5.29 -10.40 -1.75
N VAL A 70 5.77 -10.99 -0.65
CA VAL A 70 7.08 -10.70 -0.06
C VAL A 70 7.94 -11.96 -0.17
N ILE A 71 9.07 -11.86 -0.88
CA ILE A 71 10.04 -12.97 -0.97
C ILE A 71 11.18 -12.64 0.00
N PHE A 72 11.28 -13.40 1.10
CA PHE A 72 12.34 -13.27 2.08
C PHE A 72 13.36 -14.39 1.89
N LEU A 73 14.57 -14.03 1.44
CA LEU A 73 15.64 -14.99 1.20
C LEU A 73 16.61 -14.98 2.39
N PHE A 74 16.68 -16.09 3.13
CA PHE A 74 17.68 -16.27 4.17
C PHE A 74 18.91 -16.97 3.57
N MET A 75 19.87 -16.17 3.10
CA MET A 75 21.12 -16.70 2.57
C MET A 75 22.09 -17.00 3.71
N TYR A 76 22.29 -18.28 4.00
CA TYR A 76 23.28 -18.73 4.99
C TYR A 76 24.69 -18.52 4.42
N GLY A 77 25.54 -17.75 5.10
CA GLY A 77 26.96 -17.60 4.74
C GLY A 77 27.47 -16.18 4.53
N GLY A 78 26.61 -15.16 4.60
CA GLY A 78 27.06 -13.77 4.66
C GLY A 78 27.52 -13.39 6.07
N PRO A 79 28.60 -12.60 6.23
CA PRO A 79 28.95 -12.04 7.53
C PRO A 79 27.77 -11.22 8.04
N SER A 80 27.44 -11.37 9.32
CA SER A 80 26.33 -10.62 9.90
C SER A 80 26.63 -9.11 9.81
N HIS A 81 25.59 -8.28 9.78
CA HIS A 81 25.79 -6.81 9.84
C HIS A 81 26.56 -6.43 11.11
N MET A 82 26.38 -7.22 12.18
CA MET A 82 27.09 -7.13 13.45
C MET A 82 28.58 -7.52 13.36
N ASP A 83 28.99 -8.29 12.35
CA ASP A 83 30.39 -8.71 12.14
C ASP A 83 31.12 -7.84 11.12
N THR A 84 30.41 -7.19 10.19
CA THR A 84 31.06 -6.49 9.07
C THR A 84 31.47 -5.06 9.40
N PHE A 85 30.68 -4.35 10.21
CA PHE A 85 30.84 -2.89 10.37
C PHE A 85 31.04 -2.40 11.81
N ASP A 86 31.10 -3.29 12.79
CA ASP A 86 31.33 -2.93 14.19
C ASP A 86 32.76 -3.25 14.62
N TYR A 87 33.54 -2.21 14.97
CA TYR A 87 34.91 -2.37 15.42
C TYR A 87 34.95 -2.91 16.85
N LYS A 88 35.37 -4.19 16.99
CA LYS A 88 35.43 -4.89 18.29
C LYS A 88 36.89 -5.09 18.74
N PRO A 89 37.53 -4.11 19.40
CA PRO A 89 38.95 -4.18 19.77
C PRO A 89 39.28 -5.33 20.72
N LYS A 90 38.31 -5.76 21.53
CA LYS A 90 38.45 -6.89 22.46
C LYS A 90 38.53 -8.26 21.75
N LEU A 91 38.16 -8.35 20.48
CA LEU A 91 38.11 -9.61 19.74
C LEU A 91 39.48 -10.00 19.16
N TYR A 92 40.33 -9.04 18.82
CA TYR A 92 41.71 -9.28 18.35
C TYR A 92 42.54 -10.20 19.27
N PRO A 93 42.62 -9.96 20.60
CA PRO A 93 43.37 -10.83 21.50
C PRO A 93 42.71 -12.19 21.76
N LEU A 94 41.48 -12.38 21.28
CA LEU A 94 40.73 -13.63 21.40
C LEU A 94 40.77 -14.46 20.12
N ASP A 95 41.41 -13.97 19.07
CA ASP A 95 41.56 -14.72 17.83
C ASP A 95 42.30 -16.05 18.05
N GLY A 96 41.76 -17.13 17.48
CA GLY A 96 42.27 -18.49 17.64
C GLY A 96 41.97 -19.17 18.99
N LYS A 97 41.36 -18.47 19.96
CA LYS A 97 40.96 -19.08 21.24
C LYS A 97 39.62 -19.82 21.11
N THR A 98 39.44 -20.84 21.93
CA THR A 98 38.24 -21.67 21.95
C THR A 98 37.57 -21.54 23.31
N ILE A 99 36.24 -21.40 23.31
CA ILE A 99 35.41 -21.34 24.51
C ILE A 99 34.51 -22.58 24.60
N ASP A 100 34.26 -23.03 25.83
CA ASP A 100 33.38 -24.17 26.10
C ASP A 100 31.91 -23.73 25.98
N VAL A 101 31.40 -23.78 24.75
CA VAL A 101 30.01 -23.44 24.43
C VAL A 101 29.35 -24.63 23.76
N LYS A 102 28.25 -25.10 24.35
CA LYS A 102 27.40 -26.13 23.75
C LYS A 102 26.75 -25.57 22.49
N THR A 103 27.23 -26.01 21.34
CA THR A 103 26.76 -25.57 20.02
C THR A 103 26.09 -26.74 19.31
N PHE A 104 24.93 -26.49 18.70
CA PHE A 104 24.22 -27.46 17.89
C PHE A 104 24.12 -26.93 16.46
N GLY A 105 24.63 -27.69 15.49
CA GLY A 105 24.60 -27.29 14.09
C GLY A 105 24.57 -28.50 13.15
N ARG A 106 24.79 -28.26 11.85
CA ARG A 106 24.75 -29.30 10.80
C ARG A 106 25.68 -30.49 11.08
N GLY A 107 26.78 -30.28 11.79
CA GLY A 107 27.74 -31.31 12.18
C GLY A 107 27.45 -32.01 13.52
N GLY A 108 26.26 -31.80 14.11
CA GLY A 108 25.88 -32.38 15.40
C GLY A 108 26.22 -31.50 16.62
N LYS A 109 26.31 -32.14 17.79
CA LYS A 109 26.59 -31.47 19.08
C LYS A 109 28.10 -31.27 19.26
N ARG A 110 28.53 -30.03 19.48
CA ARG A 110 29.92 -29.69 19.82
C ARG A 110 29.94 -28.97 21.16
N ASN A 111 30.93 -29.27 21.99
CA ASN A 111 31.09 -28.65 23.32
C ASN A 111 32.08 -27.49 23.33
N LYS A 112 32.70 -27.19 22.18
CA LYS A 112 33.76 -26.19 22.01
C LYS A 112 33.52 -25.42 20.72
N SER A 113 33.60 -24.09 20.80
CA SER A 113 33.48 -23.17 19.65
C SER A 113 34.55 -22.10 19.69
N ARG A 114 34.97 -21.63 18.51
CA ARG A 114 35.90 -20.50 18.38
C ARG A 114 35.19 -19.23 18.84
N VAL A 115 35.94 -18.32 19.47
CA VAL A 115 35.48 -16.98 19.83
C VAL A 115 35.15 -16.17 18.58
#